data_AF-A0A952DPR3-F1
#
_entry.id   AF-A0A952DPR3-F1
#
_cell.length_a   1.000
_cell.length_b   1.000
_cell.length_c   1.000
_cell.angle_alpha   90.00
_cell.angle_beta   90.00
_cell.angle_gamma   90.00
#
_symmetry.space_group_name_H-M   'P 1'
#
loop_
_entity.id
_entity.type
_entity.pdbx_description
1 polymer ?
#
loop_
_entity_poly.entity_id
_entity_poly.type
_entity_poly.pdbx_seq_one_letter_code
_entity_poly.pdbx_strand_id
1 'polypeptide(L)'
;PIVAVLHVGYLWVPVGLLLLGWSVLDAAVPRTAAIHALTAGAMASMILAVMTRATLGHTGRALKAGPATTAAYACVTLGALLRVAASLGLVDHRVGIEAAGTLWAGAFILFLLAYGPMLFRPRLDEAL
;
A
#
# COMPACT_ATOMS: atom_id res chain seq x y z
N PRO A 1 13.26 -3.01 4.72
CA PRO A 1 11.81 -2.85 4.42
C PRO A 1 11.49 -2.18 3.08
N ILE A 2 12.19 -1.09 2.69
CA ILE A 2 11.85 -0.30 1.49
C ILE A 2 11.83 -1.13 0.19
N VAL A 3 12.81 -2.03 -0.01
CA VAL A 3 12.81 -2.94 -1.17
C VAL A 3 11.80 -4.10 -0.99
N ALA A 4 11.60 -4.56 0.24
CA ALA A 4 10.68 -5.67 0.52
C ALA A 4 9.22 -5.30 0.22
N VAL A 5 8.78 -4.08 0.53
CA VAL A 5 7.42 -3.64 0.20
C VAL A 5 7.20 -3.58 -1.32
N LEU A 6 8.25 -3.34 -2.11
CA LEU A 6 8.14 -3.40 -3.56
C LEU A 6 7.84 -4.84 -4.03
N HIS A 7 8.49 -5.85 -3.44
CA HIS A 7 8.18 -7.26 -3.72
C HIS A 7 6.75 -7.62 -3.31
N VAL A 8 6.28 -7.10 -2.17
CA VAL A 8 4.87 -7.27 -1.75
C VAL A 8 3.91 -6.61 -2.75
N GLY A 9 4.21 -5.38 -3.19
CA GLY A 9 3.44 -4.69 -4.23
C GLY A 9 3.44 -5.46 -5.55
N TYR A 10 4.57 -6.01 -5.98
CA TYR A 10 4.67 -6.84 -7.17
C TYR A 10 3.90 -8.15 -7.03
N LEU A 11 3.87 -8.77 -5.85
CA LEU A 11 3.11 -10.00 -5.61
C LEU A 11 1.60 -9.79 -5.79
N TRP A 12 1.08 -8.59 -5.54
CA TRP A 12 -0.32 -8.27 -5.81
C TRP A 12 -0.70 -8.29 -7.29
N VAL A 13 0.27 -8.11 -8.20
CA VAL A 13 0.01 -8.12 -9.66
C VAL A 13 -0.48 -9.50 -10.12
N PRO A 14 0.26 -10.61 -9.94
CA PRO A 14 -0.23 -11.93 -10.30
C PRO A 14 -1.50 -12.30 -9.52
N VAL A 15 -1.62 -11.92 -8.24
CA VAL A 15 -2.86 -12.14 -7.47
C VAL A 15 -4.06 -11.46 -8.12
N GLY A 16 -3.95 -10.18 -8.48
CA GLY A 16 -5.01 -9.42 -9.12
C GLY A 16 -5.36 -9.95 -10.50
N LEU A 17 -4.37 -10.35 -11.31
CA LEU A 17 -4.60 -10.93 -12.63
C LEU A 17 -5.25 -12.32 -12.56
N LEU A 18 -4.85 -13.15 -11.59
CA LEU A 18 -5.48 -14.45 -11.34
C LEU A 18 -6.94 -14.28 -10.89
N LEU A 19 -7.22 -13.34 -9.97
CA LEU A 19 -8.59 -13.01 -9.57
C LEU A 19 -9.41 -12.47 -10.74
N LEU A 20 -8.81 -11.66 -11.61
CA LEU A 20 -9.48 -11.12 -12.79
C LEU A 20 -9.86 -12.24 -13.76
N GLY A 21 -8.91 -13.14 -14.06
CA GLY A 21 -9.15 -14.31 -14.90
C GLY A 21 -10.24 -15.21 -14.30
N TRP A 22 -10.17 -15.49 -13.01
CA TRP A 22 -11.17 -16.30 -12.31
C TRP A 22 -12.56 -15.67 -12.36
N SER A 23 -12.68 -14.35 -12.20
CA SER A 23 -13.96 -13.65 -12.27
C SER A 23 -14.67 -13.74 -13.63
N VAL A 24 -13.95 -14.15 -14.68
CA VAL A 24 -14.53 -14.41 -16.01
C VAL A 24 -15.06 -15.85 -16.11
N LEU A 25 -14.44 -16.79 -15.39
CA LEU A 25 -14.80 -18.21 -15.41
C LEU A 25 -15.91 -18.54 -14.42
N ASP A 26 -15.99 -17.81 -13.31
CA ASP A 26 -16.91 -18.06 -12.22
C ASP A 26 -17.49 -16.75 -11.67
N ALA A 27 -18.82 -16.63 -11.78
CA ALA A 27 -19.57 -15.47 -11.30
C ALA A 27 -19.53 -15.32 -9.77
N ALA A 28 -19.17 -16.38 -9.03
CA ALA A 28 -19.00 -16.33 -7.59
C ALA A 28 -17.77 -15.51 -7.15
N VAL A 29 -16.80 -15.27 -8.05
CA VAL A 29 -15.64 -14.41 -7.78
C VAL A 29 -15.92 -13.00 -8.31
N PRO A 30 -16.16 -12.00 -7.44
CA PRO A 30 -16.51 -10.68 -7.91
C PRO A 30 -15.31 -10.00 -8.58
N ARG A 31 -15.53 -9.44 -9.78
CA ARG A 31 -14.52 -8.62 -10.49
C ARG A 31 -13.94 -7.50 -9.61
N THR A 32 -14.72 -6.99 -8.67
CA THR A 32 -14.29 -5.95 -7.72
C THR A 32 -13.13 -6.39 -6.83
N ALA A 33 -13.02 -7.68 -6.49
CA ALA A 33 -11.89 -8.23 -5.73
C ALA A 33 -10.58 -8.09 -6.53
N ALA A 34 -10.61 -8.43 -7.81
CA ALA A 34 -9.47 -8.30 -8.71
C ALA A 34 -9.03 -6.84 -8.88
N ILE A 35 -9.99 -5.93 -9.09
CA ILE A 35 -9.70 -4.51 -9.24
C ILE A 35 -9.01 -3.96 -7.98
N HIS A 36 -9.47 -4.30 -6.77
CA HIS A 36 -8.85 -3.82 -5.54
C HIS A 36 -7.52 -4.50 -5.23
N ALA A 37 -7.31 -5.75 -5.62
CA ALA A 37 -5.99 -6.37 -5.57
C ALA A 37 -4.97 -5.62 -6.44
N LEU A 38 -5.36 -5.21 -7.65
CA LEU A 38 -4.50 -4.44 -8.55
C LEU A 38 -4.30 -2.99 -8.08
N THR A 39 -5.35 -2.30 -7.65
CA THR A 39 -5.27 -0.87 -7.30
C THR A 39 -4.81 -0.66 -5.86
N ALA A 40 -5.58 -1.14 -4.87
CA ALA A 40 -5.28 -0.96 -3.46
C ALA A 40 -4.11 -1.82 -2.98
N GLY A 41 -3.93 -3.01 -3.57
CA GLY A 41 -2.78 -3.88 -3.31
C GLY A 41 -1.53 -3.45 -4.08
N ALA A 42 -1.51 -3.69 -5.39
CA ALA A 42 -0.31 -3.53 -6.21
C ALA A 42 0.10 -2.05 -6.36
N MET A 43 -0.76 -1.22 -6.97
CA MET A 43 -0.43 0.17 -7.27
C MET A 43 -0.13 0.97 -6.01
N ALA A 44 -1.02 0.94 -5.01
CA ALA A 44 -0.83 1.73 -3.78
C ALA A 44 0.44 1.33 -3.01
N SER A 45 0.76 0.04 -2.92
CA SER A 45 1.99 -0.42 -2.24
C SER A 45 3.25 0.02 -2.98
N MET A 46 3.28 -0.11 -4.32
CA MET A 46 4.42 0.34 -5.12
C MET A 46 4.58 1.86 -5.08
N ILE A 47 3.48 2.61 -5.20
CA ILE A 47 3.48 4.08 -5.08
C ILE A 47 4.04 4.49 -3.73
N LEU A 48 3.56 3.90 -2.63
CA LEU A 48 4.06 4.21 -1.30
C LEU A 48 5.55 3.86 -1.14
N ALA A 49 6.00 2.74 -1.72
CA ALA A 49 7.41 2.35 -1.74
C ALA A 49 8.28 3.37 -2.50
N VAL A 50 7.82 3.83 -3.67
CA VAL A 50 8.52 4.83 -4.49
C VAL A 50 8.53 6.19 -3.77
N MET A 51 7.39 6.66 -3.28
CA MET A 51 7.27 7.94 -2.57
C MET A 51 8.23 8.00 -1.37
N THR A 52 8.21 6.98 -0.51
CA THR A 52 9.10 6.92 0.67
C THR A 52 10.57 6.91 0.30
N ARG A 53 10.96 6.17 -0.74
CA ARG A 53 12.35 6.13 -1.23
C ARG A 53 12.76 7.46 -1.86
N ALA A 54 11.92 8.03 -2.71
CA ALA A 54 12.18 9.28 -3.42
C ALA A 54 12.30 10.44 -2.43
N THR A 55 11.41 10.54 -1.44
CA THR A 55 11.51 11.58 -0.41
C THR A 55 12.83 11.49 0.35
N LEU A 56 13.27 10.30 0.78
CA LEU A 56 14.55 10.17 1.48
C LEU A 56 15.74 10.53 0.58
N GLY A 57 15.78 9.98 -0.64
CA GLY A 57 16.86 10.22 -1.60
C GLY A 57 16.99 11.69 -2.01
N HIS A 58 15.88 12.33 -2.40
CA HIS A 58 15.90 13.73 -2.85
C HIS A 58 16.10 14.75 -1.73
N THR A 59 15.90 14.34 -0.48
CA THR A 59 16.12 15.24 0.66
C THR A 59 17.45 15.00 1.40
N GLY A 60 18.35 14.19 0.83
CA GLY A 60 19.67 13.91 1.40
C GLY A 60 19.63 13.04 2.66
N ARG A 61 18.52 12.33 2.91
CA ARG A 61 18.34 11.49 4.11
C ARG A 61 18.75 10.05 3.85
N ALA A 62 19.21 9.36 4.89
CA ALA A 62 19.54 7.94 4.81
C ALA A 62 18.31 7.11 4.37
N LEU A 63 18.52 6.18 3.43
CA LEU A 63 17.47 5.28 2.90
C LEU A 63 17.09 4.17 3.90
N LYS A 64 16.63 4.56 5.08
CA LYS A 64 16.24 3.65 6.16
C LYS A 64 14.76 3.81 6.48
N ALA A 65 14.02 2.70 6.44
CA ALA A 65 12.64 2.67 6.91
C ALA A 65 12.61 2.67 8.45
N GLY A 66 11.98 3.69 9.03
CA GLY A 66 11.72 3.76 10.46
C GLY A 66 10.44 3.01 10.87
N PRO A 67 10.03 3.12 12.14
CA PRO A 67 8.80 2.51 12.63
C PRO A 67 7.55 2.98 11.88
N ALA A 68 7.41 4.30 11.65
CA ALA A 68 6.28 4.87 10.92
C ALA A 68 6.20 4.36 9.47
N THR A 69 7.35 4.25 8.78
CA THR A 69 7.43 3.71 7.43
C THR A 69 6.98 2.25 7.38
N THR A 70 7.47 1.45 8.33
CA THR A 70 7.13 0.02 8.42
C THR A 70 5.64 -0.16 8.72
N ALA A 71 5.09 0.65 9.63
CA ALA A 71 3.66 0.68 9.93
C ALA A 71 2.84 1.07 8.70
N ALA A 72 3.23 2.10 7.95
CA ALA A 72 2.55 2.50 6.72
C ALA A 72 2.51 1.36 5.68
N TYR A 73 3.62 0.65 5.48
CA TYR A 73 3.67 -0.50 4.57
C TYR A 73 2.78 -1.68 5.03
N ALA A 74 2.74 -1.94 6.34
CA ALA A 74 1.84 -2.96 6.89
C ALA A 74 0.38 -2.55 6.72
N CYS A 75 0.03 -1.31 7.05
CA CYS A 75 -1.32 -0.76 6.94
C CYS A 75 -1.85 -0.82 5.50
N VAL A 76 -1.07 -0.41 4.49
CA VAL A 76 -1.55 -0.44 3.09
C VAL A 76 -1.80 -1.87 2.63
N THR A 77 -0.93 -2.81 3.00
CA THR A 77 -1.06 -4.23 2.61
C THR A 77 -2.22 -4.91 3.32
N LEU A 78 -2.37 -4.69 4.63
CA LEU A 78 -3.49 -5.23 5.41
C LEU A 78 -4.83 -4.63 4.97
N GLY A 79 -4.86 -3.34 4.64
CA GLY A 79 -6.03 -2.68 4.07
C GLY A 79 -6.45 -3.31 2.75
N ALA A 80 -5.51 -3.57 1.85
CA ALA A 80 -5.77 -4.27 0.59
C ALA A 80 -6.25 -5.72 0.82
N LEU A 81 -5.64 -6.47 1.74
CA LEU A 81 -6.05 -7.82 2.10
C LEU A 81 -7.50 -7.86 2.58
N LEU A 82 -7.88 -6.99 3.53
CA LEU A 82 -9.25 -6.92 4.03
C LEU A 82 -10.22 -6.50 2.93
N ARG A 83 -9.83 -5.56 2.07
CA ARG A 83 -10.66 -5.11 0.94
C ARG A 83 -10.99 -6.26 -0.02
N VAL A 84 -10.01 -7.11 -0.31
CA VAL A 84 -10.16 -8.29 -1.17
C VAL A 84 -10.95 -9.38 -0.44
N ALA A 85 -10.62 -9.70 0.80
CA ALA A 85 -11.32 -10.69 1.62
C ALA A 85 -12.82 -10.37 1.77
N ALA A 86 -13.16 -9.10 2.02
CA ALA A 86 -14.55 -8.64 2.12
C ALA A 86 -15.31 -8.72 0.78
N SER A 87 -14.59 -8.61 -0.35
CA SER A 87 -15.19 -8.81 -1.67
C SER A 87 -15.46 -10.29 -1.95
N LEU A 88 -14.62 -11.17 -1.43
CA LEU A 88 -14.75 -12.62 -1.60
C LEU A 88 -15.69 -13.26 -0.56
N GLY A 89 -16.30 -12.47 0.34
CA GLY A 89 -17.16 -12.98 1.41
C GLY A 89 -16.42 -13.75 2.50
N LEU A 90 -15.10 -13.61 2.60
CA LEU A 90 -14.27 -14.30 3.61
C LEU A 90 -14.33 -13.65 5.00
N VAL A 91 -14.82 -12.41 5.05
CA VAL A 91 -15.07 -11.64 6.27
C VAL A 91 -16.40 -10.91 6.10
N ASP A 92 -16.99 -10.43 7.20
CA ASP A 92 -18.16 -9.56 7.13
C ASP A 92 -17.87 -8.36 6.21
N HIS A 93 -18.77 -8.12 5.26
CA HIS A 93 -18.54 -7.14 4.21
C HIS A 93 -18.40 -5.73 4.80
N ARG A 94 -19.33 -5.33 5.67
CA ARG A 94 -19.34 -3.96 6.21
C ARG A 94 -18.12 -3.70 7.08
N VAL A 95 -17.86 -4.58 8.04
CA VAL A 95 -16.70 -4.47 8.95
C VAL A 95 -15.39 -4.54 8.15
N GLY A 96 -15.31 -5.43 7.15
CA GLY A 96 -14.14 -5.58 6.30
C GLY A 96 -13.83 -4.34 5.47
N ILE A 97 -14.84 -3.68 4.89
CA ILE A 97 -14.66 -2.43 4.14
C ILE A 97 -14.25 -1.27 5.06
N GLU A 98 -14.90 -1.11 6.21
CA GLU A 98 -14.59 -0.06 7.18
C GLU A 98 -13.14 -0.19 7.70
N ALA A 99 -12.73 -1.40 8.08
CA ALA A 99 -11.37 -1.69 8.52
C ALA A 99 -10.33 -1.51 7.40
N ALA A 100 -10.65 -1.98 6.18
CA ALA A 100 -9.80 -1.81 5.01
C ALA A 100 -9.53 -0.33 4.70
N GLY A 101 -10.59 0.48 4.67
CA GLY A 101 -10.49 1.92 4.43
C GLY A 101 -9.68 2.63 5.51
N THR A 102 -9.89 2.27 6.77
CA THR A 102 -9.17 2.84 7.92
C THR A 102 -7.67 2.54 7.85
N LEU A 103 -7.29 1.29 7.59
CA LEU A 103 -5.89 0.90 7.44
C LEU A 103 -5.24 1.56 6.22
N TRP A 104 -5.94 1.57 5.08
CA TRP A 104 -5.42 2.18 3.86
C TRP A 104 -5.20 3.69 4.05
N ALA A 105 -6.19 4.42 4.60
CA ALA A 105 -6.04 5.83 4.91
C ALA A 105 -4.94 6.08 5.95
N GLY A 106 -4.87 5.23 6.99
CA GLY A 106 -3.82 5.27 8.01
C GLY A 106 -2.41 5.17 7.41
N ALA A 107 -2.21 4.35 6.38
CA ALA A 107 -0.92 4.25 5.69
C ALA A 107 -0.48 5.58 5.06
N PHE A 108 -1.38 6.27 4.36
CA PHE A 108 -1.09 7.55 3.73
C PHE A 108 -0.99 8.70 4.74
N ILE A 109 -1.78 8.68 5.82
CA ILE A 109 -1.64 9.63 6.92
C ILE A 109 -0.26 9.48 7.58
N LEU A 110 0.16 8.25 7.89
CA LEU A 110 1.51 7.96 8.42
C LEU A 110 2.59 8.46 7.47
N PHE A 111 2.42 8.26 6.17
CA PHE A 111 3.33 8.82 5.18
C PHE A 111 3.38 10.36 5.26
N LEU A 112 2.23 11.03 5.22
CA LEU A 112 2.18 12.50 5.25
C LEU A 112 2.82 13.07 6.52
N LEU A 113 2.55 12.47 7.67
CA LEU A 113 3.12 12.92 8.94
C LEU A 113 4.65 12.68 9.02
N ALA A 114 5.13 11.53 8.55
CA ALA A 114 6.54 11.18 8.64
C ALA A 114 7.39 11.85 7.54
N TYR A 115 6.87 11.98 6.32
CA TYR A 115 7.61 12.41 5.14
C TYR A 115 7.22 13.81 4.64
N GLY A 116 6.02 14.30 4.92
CA GLY A 116 5.58 15.64 4.51
C GLY A 116 6.52 16.75 4.98
N PRO A 117 6.88 16.84 6.28
CA PRO A 117 7.80 17.86 6.78
C PRO A 117 9.20 17.80 6.16
N MET A 118 9.63 16.63 5.67
CA MET A 118 10.93 16.44 5.04
C MET A 118 11.04 17.18 3.69
N LEU A 119 9.92 17.31 2.98
CA LEU A 119 9.83 17.93 1.66
C LEU A 119 9.80 19.46 1.70
N PHE A 120 9.41 20.04 2.84
CA PHE A 120 9.37 21.50 3.05
C PHE A 120 10.63 22.05 3.74
N ARG A 121 11.62 21.20 4.02
CA ARG A 121 12.89 21.58 4.65
C ARG A 121 14.02 21.50 3.61
N PRO A 122 15.08 22.33 3.76
CA PRO A 122 16.29 22.22 2.94
C PRO A 122 16.87 20.80 2.96
N ARG A 123 17.63 20.48 1.90
CA ARG A 123 18.37 19.23 1.79
C ARG A 123 19.37 19.13 2.94
N LEU A 124 19.46 17.98 3.60
CA LEU A 124 20.31 17.85 4.81
C LEU A 124 21.80 18.08 4.54
N ASP A 125 22.26 17.78 3.33
CA ASP A 125 23.64 17.95 2.90
C ASP A 125 23.95 19.35 2.36
N GLU A 126 22.96 20.22 2.21
CA GLU A 126 23.16 21.66 1.96
C GLU A 126 23.24 22.47 3.25
N ALA A 127 22.84 21.88 4.38
CA ALA A 127 22.83 22.51 5.69
C ALA A 127 24.10 22.23 6.53
N LEU A 128 25.06 21.48 5.99
CA LEU A 128 26.37 21.14 6.57
C LEU A 128 27.48 21.89 5.84
#